data_AF-A0A064CJA8-F1
#
_entry.id   AF-A0A064CJA8-F1
#
_cell.length_a   1.000
_cell.length_b   1.000
_cell.length_c   1.000
_cell.angle_alpha   90.00
_cell.angle_beta   90.00
_cell.angle_gamma   90.00
#
_symmetry.space_group_name_H-M   'P 1'
#
loop_
_entity.id
_entity.type
_entity.pdbx_description
1 polymer ?
#
loop_
_entity_poly.entity_id
_entity_poly.type
_entity_poly.pdbx_seq_one_letter_code
_entity_poly.pdbx_strand_id
1 'polypeptide(L)'
;MLSVRLGPISYVLYKMTEWVKARGKILIGGRVVRLDGYNRQPSNTVEVQGLGGGKLVLLVVPVGTDADRAHAVMMTAAAPDNASTSDELLAASLDS
;
A
#
# COMPACT_ATOMS: atom_id res chain seq x y z
N MET A 1 10.77 10.29 -1.64
CA MET A 1 9.45 10.77 -2.10
C MET A 1 8.94 9.86 -3.20
N LEU A 2 7.74 9.29 -3.05
CA LEU A 2 7.15 8.28 -3.95
C LEU A 2 6.94 8.79 -5.39
N SER A 3 6.61 10.07 -5.53
CA SER A 3 6.37 10.73 -6.82
C SER A 3 7.56 10.64 -7.79
N VAL A 4 8.79 10.67 -7.27
CA VAL A 4 10.03 10.59 -8.08
C VAL A 4 10.20 9.19 -8.67
N ARG A 5 9.71 8.16 -8.00
CA ARG A 5 9.87 6.75 -8.42
C ARG A 5 8.80 6.28 -9.40
N LEU A 6 7.57 6.78 -9.25
CA LEU A 6 6.42 6.28 -10.00
C LEU A 6 5.96 7.22 -11.13
N GLY A 7 6.31 8.50 -11.07
CA GLY A 7 5.71 9.50 -11.96
C GLY A 7 4.19 9.59 -11.75
N PRO A 8 3.43 10.02 -12.78
CA PRO A 8 1.97 10.13 -12.66
C PRO A 8 1.29 8.78 -12.46
N ILE A 9 0.45 8.68 -11.43
CA ILE A 9 -0.28 7.45 -11.07
C ILE A 9 -1.43 7.18 -12.06
N SER A 10 -1.61 5.92 -12.42
CA SER A 10 -2.70 5.44 -13.28
C SER A 10 -3.60 4.41 -12.61
N TYR A 11 -3.06 3.57 -11.73
CA TYR A 11 -3.80 2.55 -10.98
C TYR A 11 -3.46 2.55 -9.50
N VAL A 12 -4.49 2.28 -8.71
CA VAL A 12 -4.37 1.86 -7.31
C VAL A 12 -5.16 0.56 -7.18
N LEU A 13 -4.44 -0.52 -6.87
CA LEU A 13 -5.00 -1.87 -6.75
C LEU A 13 -5.05 -2.27 -5.27
N TYR A 14 -6.13 -2.91 -4.88
CA TYR A 14 -6.33 -3.43 -3.54
C TYR A 14 -7.08 -4.77 -3.56
N LYS A 15 -7.03 -5.51 -2.46
CA LYS A 15 -7.80 -6.75 -2.32
C LYS A 15 -9.29 -6.45 -2.16
N MET A 16 -10.05 -6.76 -3.21
CA MET A 16 -11.49 -6.46 -3.35
C MET A 16 -12.36 -7.07 -2.23
N THR A 17 -11.90 -8.16 -1.62
CA THR A 17 -12.63 -8.88 -0.55
C THR A 17 -12.45 -8.25 0.82
N GLU A 18 -11.52 -7.31 0.98
CA GLU A 18 -11.17 -6.72 2.29
C GLU A 18 -11.43 -5.22 2.36
N TRP A 19 -11.29 -4.52 1.24
CA TRP A 19 -11.48 -3.08 1.18
C TRP A 19 -12.87 -2.75 0.65
N VAL A 20 -13.58 -1.83 1.31
CA VAL A 20 -14.91 -1.36 0.89
C VAL A 20 -14.86 -0.96 -0.58
N LYS A 21 -15.84 -1.39 -1.38
CA LYS A 21 -15.94 -1.04 -2.80
C LYS A 21 -15.83 0.49 -2.98
N ALA A 22 -14.66 0.95 -3.40
CA ALA A 22 -14.44 2.33 -3.75
C ALA A 22 -15.01 2.63 -5.14
N ARG A 23 -15.29 3.90 -5.43
CA ARG A 23 -15.65 4.32 -6.80
C ARG A 23 -14.49 3.94 -7.72
N GLY A 24 -14.75 3.15 -8.76
CA GLY A 24 -13.69 2.57 -9.62
C GLY A 24 -12.79 3.57 -10.35
N LYS A 25 -13.09 4.87 -10.28
CA LYS A 25 -12.28 5.97 -10.83
C LYS A 25 -12.37 7.19 -9.92
N ILE A 26 -11.24 7.86 -9.69
CA ILE A 26 -11.14 9.12 -8.96
C ILE A 26 -10.36 10.12 -9.82
N LEU A 27 -10.75 11.40 -9.80
CA LEU A 27 -10.00 12.48 -10.44
C LEU A 27 -9.07 13.13 -9.39
N ILE A 28 -7.76 13.06 -9.61
CA ILE A 28 -6.74 13.68 -8.75
C ILE A 28 -5.80 14.51 -9.63
N GLY A 29 -5.66 15.80 -9.34
CA GLY A 29 -4.77 16.69 -10.11
C GLY A 29 -5.05 16.72 -11.61
N GLY A 30 -6.33 16.67 -12.01
CA GLY A 30 -6.76 16.65 -13.42
C GLY A 30 -6.58 15.30 -14.12
N ARG A 31 -6.21 14.24 -13.38
CA ARG A 31 -5.98 12.90 -13.92
C ARG A 31 -6.91 11.87 -13.31
N VAL A 32 -7.44 10.99 -14.16
CA VAL A 32 -8.24 9.86 -13.73
C VAL A 32 -7.31 8.75 -13.23
N VAL A 33 -7.41 8.42 -11.96
CA VAL A 33 -6.79 7.26 -11.32
C VAL A 33 -7.84 6.16 -11.23
N ARG A 34 -7.50 4.97 -11.72
CA ARG A 34 -8.38 3.80 -11.61
C ARG A 34 -8.18 3.11 -10.27
N LEU A 35 -9.29 2.87 -9.59
CA LEU A 35 -9.35 2.02 -8.42
C LEU A 35 -9.86 0.66 -8.88
N ASP A 36 -9.01 -0.35 -8.83
CA ASP A 36 -9.36 -1.69 -9.29
C ASP A 36 -9.03 -2.73 -8.22
N GLY A 37 -9.73 -3.85 -8.27
CA GLY A 37 -9.54 -4.92 -7.32
C GLY A 37 -8.72 -6.05 -7.89
N TYR A 38 -7.82 -6.60 -7.09
CA TYR A 38 -7.09 -7.80 -7.46
C TYR A 38 -7.28 -8.90 -6.42
N ASN A 39 -7.76 -10.07 -6.86
CA ASN A 39 -8.17 -11.16 -5.96
C ASN A 39 -7.00 -11.80 -5.20
N ARG A 40 -5.78 -11.73 -5.73
CA ARG A 40 -4.59 -12.40 -5.18
C ARG A 40 -3.64 -11.47 -4.43
N GLN A 41 -4.06 -10.23 -4.18
CA GLN A 41 -3.21 -9.28 -3.49
C GLN A 41 -3.11 -9.64 -2.00
N PRO A 42 -1.93 -9.53 -1.37
CA PRO A 42 -1.78 -9.72 0.07
C PRO A 42 -2.71 -8.80 0.84
N SER A 43 -3.21 -9.29 1.97
CA SER A 43 -4.12 -8.55 2.83
C SER A 43 -3.47 -7.26 3.34
N ASN A 44 -4.27 -6.22 3.57
CA ASN A 44 -3.77 -4.92 4.04
C ASN A 44 -2.68 -4.27 3.15
N THR A 45 -2.62 -4.61 1.87
CA THR A 45 -1.71 -3.93 0.93
C THR A 45 -2.45 -3.14 -0.14
N VAL A 46 -1.79 -2.10 -0.63
CA VAL A 46 -2.22 -1.30 -1.77
C VAL A 46 -1.08 -1.23 -2.78
N GLU A 47 -1.35 -1.57 -4.03
CA GLU A 47 -0.37 -1.45 -5.12
C GLU A 47 -0.65 -0.16 -5.89
N VAL A 48 0.38 0.66 -6.08
CA VAL A 48 0.32 1.91 -6.83
C VAL A 48 1.14 1.75 -8.09
N GLN A 49 0.51 1.96 -9.24
CA GLN A 49 1.18 1.91 -10.54
C GLN A 49 1.23 3.29 -11.18
N GLY A 50 2.41 3.65 -11.68
CA GLY A 50 2.64 4.81 -12.53
C GLY A 50 2.38 4.51 -14.00
N LEU A 51 2.15 5.56 -14.80
CA LEU A 51 2.06 5.44 -16.26
C LEU A 51 3.31 4.85 -16.91
N GLY A 52 4.48 5.06 -16.30
CA GLY A 52 5.75 4.53 -16.81
C GLY A 52 5.98 3.05 -16.51
N GLY A 53 4.98 2.33 -15.97
CA GLY A 53 5.09 0.91 -15.60
C GLY A 53 5.78 0.66 -14.25
N GLY A 54 6.29 1.71 -13.59
CA GLY A 54 6.77 1.61 -12.21
C GLY A 54 5.63 1.23 -11.27
N LYS A 55 5.90 0.29 -10.36
CA LYS A 55 4.95 -0.18 -9.36
C LYS A 55 5.54 -0.14 -7.97
N LEU A 56 4.68 0.06 -6.98
CA LEU A 56 5.03 -0.06 -5.58
C LEU A 56 3.89 -0.70 -4.81
N VAL A 57 4.21 -1.66 -3.95
CA VAL A 57 3.27 -2.22 -2.98
C VAL A 57 3.51 -1.55 -1.63
N LEU A 58 2.45 -1.03 -1.03
CA LEU A 58 2.45 -0.38 0.27
C LEU A 58 1.68 -1.26 1.25
N LEU A 59 2.26 -1.49 2.43
CA LEU A 59 1.54 -2.05 3.57
C LEU A 59 0.72 -0.94 4.24
N VAL A 60 -0.52 -1.25 4.57
CA VAL A 60 -1.43 -0.40 5.33
C VAL A 60 -1.46 -0.89 6.76
N VAL A 61 -0.97 -0.07 7.68
CA VAL A 61 -1.05 -0.34 9.12
C VAL A 61 -2.45 0.05 9.60
N PRO A 62 -3.17 -0.80 10.36
CA PRO A 62 -4.49 -0.48 10.89
C PRO A 62 -4.51 0.82 11.71
N VAL A 63 -5.60 1.59 11.62
CA VAL A 63 -5.74 2.89 12.30
C VAL A 63 -5.73 2.80 13.83
N GLY A 64 -5.95 1.61 14.38
CA GLY A 64 -5.92 1.35 15.83
C GLY A 64 -4.57 0.86 16.35
N THR A 65 -3.58 0.66 15.49
CA THR A 65 -2.22 0.29 15.91
C THR A 65 -1.58 1.45 16.68
N ASP A 66 -0.96 1.14 17.81
CA ASP A 66 -0.20 2.09 18.61
C ASP A 66 0.85 2.83 17.74
N ALA A 67 1.01 4.14 17.97
CA ALA A 67 1.83 4.98 17.11
C ALA A 67 3.31 4.57 17.11
N ASP A 68 3.85 4.17 18.25
CA ASP A 68 5.24 3.73 18.36
C ASP A 68 5.44 2.39 17.64
N ARG A 69 4.46 1.49 17.71
CA ARG A 69 4.46 0.23 16.94
C ARG A 69 4.36 0.47 15.44
N ALA A 70 3.44 1.32 15.00
CA ALA A 70 3.31 1.69 13.60
C ALA A 70 4.61 2.29 13.07
N HIS A 71 5.26 3.13 13.86
CA HIS A 71 6.56 3.69 13.54
C HIS A 71 7.66 2.62 13.48
N ALA A 72 7.75 1.72 14.46
CA ALA A 72 8.74 0.65 14.48
C ALA A 72 8.63 -0.29 13.27
N VAL A 73 7.41 -0.64 12.86
CA VAL A 73 7.15 -1.45 11.66
C VAL A 73 7.61 -0.71 10.41
N MET A 74 7.31 0.59 10.29
CA MET A 74 7.79 1.41 9.17
C MET A 74 9.32 1.47 9.12
N MET A 75 9.98 1.65 10.27
CA MET A 75 11.44 1.69 10.36
C MET A 75 12.08 0.33 10.04
N THR A 76 11.42 -0.75 10.44
CA THR A 76 11.83 -2.12 10.11
C THR A 76 11.77 -2.33 8.60
N ALA A 77 10.63 -2.02 7.96
CA ALA A 77 10.47 -2.11 6.50
C ALA A 77 11.47 -1.23 5.71
N ALA A 78 11.89 -0.11 6.29
CA ALA A 78 12.87 0.80 5.67
C ALA A 78 14.33 0.38 5.92
N ALA A 79 14.59 -0.61 6.77
CA ALA A 79 15.95 -1.05 7.08
C ALA A 79 16.63 -1.64 5.82
N PRO A 80 17.93 -1.37 5.61
CA PRO A 80 18.70 -2.00 4.54
C PRO A 80 18.60 -3.52 4.62
N ASP A 81 18.49 -4.17 3.45
CA ASP A 81 18.43 -5.63 3.31
C ASP A 81 17.29 -6.33 4.08
N ASN A 82 16.27 -5.58 4.52
CA ASN A 82 15.08 -6.18 5.10
C ASN A 82 14.31 -6.98 4.01
N ALA A 83 14.12 -8.27 4.28
CA ALA A 83 13.40 -9.21 3.41
C ALA A 83 12.06 -9.69 4.01
N SER A 84 11.58 -9.04 5.08
CA SER A 84 10.31 -9.35 5.72
C SER A 84 9.15 -9.19 4.75
N THR A 85 8.21 -10.10 4.83
CA THR A 85 6.98 -10.06 4.03
C THR A 85 6.00 -9.02 4.60
N SER A 86 4.99 -8.63 3.81
CA SER A 86 3.92 -7.76 4.29
C SER A 86 3.18 -8.34 5.51
N ASP A 87 3.04 -9.67 5.55
CA ASP A 87 2.31 -10.36 6.61
C ASP A 87 3.14 -10.40 7.91
N GLU A 88 4.45 -10.60 7.81
CA GLU A 88 5.37 -10.55 8.96
C GLU A 88 5.43 -9.14 9.56
N LEU A 89 5.53 -8.11 8.71
CA LEU A 89 5.52 -6.71 9.15
C LEU A 89 4.18 -6.32 9.78
N LEU A 90 3.07 -6.83 9.24
CA LEU A 90 1.76 -6.59 9.81
C LEU A 90 1.58 -7.30 11.16
N ALA A 91 2.02 -8.56 11.28
CA ALA A 91 1.97 -9.30 12.55
C ALA A 91 2.73 -8.55 13.66
N ALA A 92 3.93 -8.05 13.36
CA ALA A 92 4.73 -7.25 14.29
C ALA A 92 4.03 -5.94 14.73
N SER A 93 3.09 -5.43 13.93
CA SER A 93 2.28 -4.25 14.28
C SER A 93 1.14 -4.56 15.25
N LEU A 94 0.77 -5.85 15.38
CA LEU A 94 -0.39 -6.34 16.14
C LEU A 94 0.00 -7.06 17.43
N ASP A 95 1.20 -7.62 17.51
CA ASP A 95 1.68 -8.36 18.68
C ASP A 95 1.88 -7.45 19.90
N SER A 96 1.43 -7.95 21.07
CA SER A 96 1.40 -7.22 22.35
C SER A 96 2.63 -7.44 23.21
#